data_AF-A0A844D7Z7-F1
#
_entry.id   AF-A0A844D7Z7-F1
#
_cell.length_a   1.000
_cell.length_b   1.000
_cell.length_c   1.000
_cell.angle_alpha   90.00
_cell.angle_beta   90.00
_cell.angle_gamma   90.00
#
_symmetry.space_group_name_H-M   'P 1'
#
loop_
_entity.id
_entity.type
_entity.pdbx_description
1 polymer ?
#
loop_
_entity_poly.entity_id
_entity_poly.type
_entity_poly.pdbx_seq_one_letter_code
_entity_poly.pdbx_strand_id
1 'polypeptide(L)'
;MPSQFGQDRLVLQLLNGKRDGFFLDTGAADGVRSSNTELLEREFGWRGLCIEPNTGFYDKLIRARRCACLNACLYDRVADLPFLEAAGTLGGLLNAFDPGQLAFAIRNQRLPVDAAGMPPLVTKRTMTIATALSLAQAPPVIDYWSLDTEGSELLLLQSFPFDEHTFNVITVEHNHQPARVDIRRFLEARGFVFVTAVFIDDCYVRAAAFPNLHSNSAAWRKRINRPAR
;
A
#
# COMPACT_ATOMS: atom_id res chain seq x y z
N MET A 1 9.61 -14.15 -5.39
CA MET A 1 10.40 -13.86 -4.17
C MET A 1 9.43 -13.71 -3.01
N PRO A 2 9.84 -13.82 -1.74
CA PRO A 2 8.93 -13.50 -0.64
C PRO A 2 8.48 -12.03 -0.73
N SER A 3 7.28 -11.74 -0.23
CA SER A 3 6.85 -10.38 0.11
C SER A 3 7.83 -9.71 1.07
N GLN A 4 7.72 -8.39 1.23
CA GLN A 4 8.66 -7.59 2.02
C GLN A 4 8.84 -8.16 3.44
N PHE A 5 7.73 -8.45 4.13
CA PHE A 5 7.70 -8.94 5.51
C PHE A 5 6.68 -10.08 5.76
N GLY A 6 6.10 -10.67 4.72
CA GLY A 6 5.13 -11.77 4.83
C GLY A 6 3.66 -11.35 4.67
N GLN A 7 3.39 -10.14 4.18
CA GLN A 7 2.03 -9.59 4.01
C GLN A 7 1.16 -10.49 3.12
N ASP A 8 1.69 -10.97 2.00
CA ASP A 8 0.98 -11.88 1.07
C ASP A 8 0.43 -13.14 1.77
N ARG A 9 1.25 -13.78 2.59
CA ARG A 9 0.90 -14.98 3.37
C ARG A 9 -0.11 -14.66 4.45
N LEU A 10 0.04 -13.53 5.15
CA LEU A 10 -0.92 -13.07 6.12
C LEU A 10 -2.29 -12.88 5.47
N VAL A 11 -2.36 -12.16 4.34
CA VAL A 11 -3.60 -11.93 3.60
C VAL A 11 -4.28 -13.25 3.22
N LEU A 12 -3.52 -14.21 2.68
CA LEU A 12 -4.04 -15.53 2.35
C LEU A 12 -4.58 -16.26 3.59
N GLN A 13 -3.91 -16.18 4.74
CA GLN A 13 -4.41 -16.78 5.98
C GLN A 13 -5.70 -16.12 6.47
N LEU A 14 -5.76 -14.79 6.46
CA LEU A 14 -6.94 -14.04 6.86
C LEU A 14 -8.14 -14.36 5.95
N LEU A 15 -7.90 -14.51 4.64
CA LEU A 15 -8.92 -14.80 3.64
C LEU A 15 -9.08 -16.29 3.33
N ASN A 16 -8.53 -17.18 4.17
CA ASN A 16 -8.67 -18.64 4.05
C ASN A 16 -8.27 -19.20 2.66
N GLY A 17 -7.13 -18.74 2.15
CA GLY A 17 -6.58 -19.17 0.86
C GLY A 17 -7.44 -18.76 -0.34
N LYS A 18 -8.20 -17.66 -0.20
CA LYS A 18 -9.06 -17.13 -1.27
C LYS A 18 -8.32 -17.07 -2.61
N ARG A 19 -8.99 -17.54 -3.65
CA ARG A 19 -8.59 -17.41 -5.06
C ARG A 19 -9.46 -16.38 -5.75
N ASP A 20 -8.98 -15.90 -6.90
CA ASP A 20 -9.73 -14.99 -7.78
C ASP A 20 -10.20 -13.69 -7.08
N GLY A 21 -9.42 -13.21 -6.10
CA GLY A 21 -9.68 -11.95 -5.42
C GLY A 21 -9.23 -10.74 -6.21
N PHE A 22 -9.44 -9.55 -5.65
CA PHE A 22 -8.94 -8.29 -6.20
C PHE A 22 -8.01 -7.57 -5.21
N PHE A 23 -6.80 -7.23 -5.64
CA PHE A 23 -5.87 -6.41 -4.85
C PHE A 23 -5.71 -4.98 -5.42
N LEU A 24 -5.45 -4.04 -4.53
CA LEU A 24 -4.91 -2.72 -4.84
C LEU A 24 -3.50 -2.63 -4.25
N ASP A 25 -2.51 -2.26 -5.06
CA ASP A 25 -1.11 -2.13 -4.65
C ASP A 25 -0.62 -0.73 -5.00
N THR A 26 -0.52 0.14 -4.00
CA THR A 26 -0.05 1.52 -4.15
C THR A 26 1.35 1.61 -3.61
N GLY A 27 2.33 1.93 -4.48
CA GLY A 27 3.76 1.78 -4.20
C GLY A 27 4.35 0.48 -4.74
N ALA A 28 3.89 0.02 -5.91
CA ALA A 28 4.18 -1.33 -6.39
C ALA A 28 5.64 -1.58 -6.81
N ALA A 29 6.47 -0.54 -6.89
CA ALA A 29 7.87 -0.58 -7.31
C ALA A 29 8.06 -1.39 -8.60
N ASP A 30 9.04 -2.31 -8.64
CA ASP A 30 9.29 -3.14 -9.82
C ASP A 30 8.29 -4.30 -10.01
N GLY A 31 7.35 -4.48 -9.08
CA GLY A 31 6.31 -5.50 -9.13
C GLY A 31 6.75 -6.93 -8.78
N VAL A 32 8.02 -7.15 -8.42
CA VAL A 32 8.55 -8.50 -8.18
C VAL A 32 9.30 -8.60 -6.87
N ARG A 33 10.23 -7.69 -6.62
CA ARG A 33 11.04 -7.70 -5.42
C ARG A 33 10.21 -7.16 -4.26
N SER A 34 10.10 -7.95 -3.20
CA SER A 34 9.34 -7.57 -2.00
C SER A 34 7.85 -7.25 -2.27
N SER A 35 7.29 -7.67 -3.40
CA SER A 35 5.89 -7.38 -3.73
C SER A 35 4.95 -8.12 -2.78
N ASN A 36 3.98 -7.39 -2.23
CA ASN A 36 2.94 -7.95 -1.36
C ASN A 36 1.78 -8.58 -2.14
N THR A 37 1.75 -8.43 -3.47
CA THR A 37 0.63 -8.87 -4.32
C THR A 37 1.04 -9.83 -5.44
N GLU A 38 2.34 -10.03 -5.68
CA GLU A 38 2.84 -10.91 -6.75
C GLU A 38 2.42 -12.36 -6.56
N LEU A 39 2.56 -12.89 -5.34
CA LEU A 39 2.12 -14.24 -5.01
C LEU A 39 0.61 -14.42 -5.24
N LEU A 40 -0.19 -13.42 -4.86
CA LEU A 40 -1.67 -13.46 -4.96
C LEU A 40 -2.10 -13.55 -6.42
N GLU A 41 -1.48 -12.75 -7.29
CA GLU A 41 -1.73 -12.78 -8.72
C GLU A 41 -1.29 -14.13 -9.32
N ARG A 42 -0.01 -14.49 -9.13
CA ARG A 42 0.62 -15.59 -9.86
C ARG A 42 0.07 -16.95 -9.46
N GLU A 43 -0.12 -17.19 -8.16
CA GLU A 43 -0.45 -18.52 -7.63
C GLU A 43 -1.93 -18.67 -7.23
N PHE A 44 -2.62 -17.56 -6.94
CA PHE A 44 -4.01 -17.57 -6.47
C PHE A 44 -5.00 -17.00 -7.48
N GLY A 45 -4.54 -16.57 -8.67
CA GLY A 45 -5.40 -16.10 -9.75
C GLY A 45 -6.04 -14.73 -9.47
N TRP A 46 -5.51 -13.99 -8.49
CA TRP A 46 -6.06 -12.68 -8.18
C TRP A 46 -5.82 -11.72 -9.34
N ARG A 47 -6.79 -10.83 -9.56
CA ARG A 47 -6.63 -9.65 -10.41
C ARG A 47 -6.33 -8.46 -9.52
N GLY A 48 -5.95 -7.34 -10.11
CA GLY A 48 -5.71 -6.14 -9.32
C GLY A 48 -5.23 -4.94 -10.10
N LEU A 49 -4.86 -3.94 -9.34
CA LEU A 49 -4.32 -2.67 -9.80
C LEU A 49 -3.01 -2.39 -9.05
N CYS A 50 -1.90 -2.29 -9.78
CA CYS A 50 -0.63 -1.78 -9.28
C CYS A 50 -0.44 -0.33 -9.71
N ILE A 51 0.00 0.53 -8.79
CA ILE A 51 0.23 1.96 -9.04
C ILE A 51 1.65 2.32 -8.60
N GLU A 52 2.41 2.91 -9.51
CA GLU A 52 3.81 3.27 -9.28
C GLU A 52 4.16 4.60 -9.98
N PRO A 53 4.51 5.67 -9.25
CA PRO A 53 4.88 6.96 -9.86
C PRO A 53 6.29 7.01 -10.44
N ASN A 54 7.23 6.20 -9.95
CA ASN A 54 8.61 6.19 -10.41
C ASN A 54 8.67 5.57 -11.80
N THR A 55 9.09 6.34 -12.80
CA THR A 55 9.02 5.89 -14.21
C THR A 55 9.92 4.68 -14.47
N GLY A 56 11.10 4.63 -13.85
CA GLY A 56 12.01 3.50 -14.00
C GLY A 56 11.51 2.21 -13.35
N PHE A 57 10.74 2.32 -12.27
CA PHE A 57 10.07 1.15 -11.68
C PHE A 57 8.82 0.75 -12.44
N TYR A 58 8.01 1.72 -12.84
CA TYR A 58 6.83 1.47 -13.66
C TYR A 58 7.17 0.70 -14.95
N ASP A 59 8.25 1.06 -15.63
CA ASP A 59 8.71 0.36 -16.84
C ASP A 59 9.04 -1.12 -16.59
N LYS A 60 9.48 -1.47 -15.39
CA LYS A 60 9.73 -2.86 -14.97
C LYS A 60 8.43 -3.54 -14.55
N LEU A 61 7.59 -2.82 -13.79
CA LEU A 61 6.29 -3.27 -13.30
C LEU A 61 5.43 -3.80 -14.45
N ILE A 62 5.25 -3.02 -15.52
CA ILE A 62 4.40 -3.41 -16.66
C ILE A 62 4.93 -4.62 -17.45
N ARG A 63 6.21 -4.93 -17.32
CA ARG A 63 6.83 -6.12 -17.94
C ARG A 63 6.69 -7.34 -17.05
N ALA A 64 6.54 -7.14 -15.74
CA ALA A 64 6.50 -8.18 -14.74
C ALA A 64 5.09 -8.64 -14.37
N ARG A 65 4.11 -7.72 -14.33
CA ARG A 65 2.73 -7.98 -13.88
C ARG A 65 1.81 -8.27 -15.06
N ARG A 66 0.75 -9.05 -14.81
CA ARG A 66 -0.35 -9.27 -15.78
C ARG A 66 -1.58 -8.41 -15.47
N CYS A 67 -1.66 -7.89 -14.26
CA CYS A 67 -2.74 -7.03 -13.77
C CYS A 67 -2.67 -5.62 -14.37
N ALA A 68 -3.70 -4.82 -14.10
CA ALA A 68 -3.68 -3.40 -14.49
C ALA A 68 -2.55 -2.68 -13.76
N CYS A 69 -1.84 -1.82 -14.46
CA CYS A 69 -0.75 -1.01 -13.93
C CYS A 69 -0.96 0.45 -14.33
N LEU A 70 -0.75 1.39 -13.41
CA LEU A 70 -0.82 2.83 -13.68
C LEU A 70 0.47 3.54 -13.26
N ASN A 71 1.03 4.34 -14.17
CA ASN A 71 2.09 5.28 -13.86
C ASN A 71 1.44 6.56 -13.31
N ALA A 72 1.14 6.55 -12.02
CA ALA A 72 0.43 7.64 -11.37
C ALA A 72 1.01 7.92 -9.98
N CYS A 73 1.12 9.20 -9.66
CA CYS A 73 1.40 9.67 -8.30
C CYS A 73 0.07 9.94 -7.61
N LEU A 74 -0.27 9.14 -6.61
CA LEU A 74 -1.55 9.29 -5.92
C LEU A 74 -1.53 10.48 -4.97
N TYR A 75 -2.64 11.22 -4.92
CA TYR A 75 -2.85 12.32 -3.99
C TYR A 75 -4.35 12.59 -3.80
N ASP A 76 -4.72 13.50 -2.90
CA ASP A 76 -6.11 13.83 -2.58
C ASP A 76 -6.83 14.62 -3.69
N ARG A 77 -6.07 15.19 -4.63
CA ARG A 77 -6.55 15.97 -5.77
C ARG A 77 -5.54 15.93 -6.90
N VAL A 78 -5.97 16.41 -8.07
CA VAL A 78 -5.07 16.64 -9.20
C VAL A 78 -4.29 17.93 -8.98
N ALA A 79 -2.96 17.82 -8.95
CA ALA A 79 -2.01 18.91 -8.78
C ALA A 79 -0.68 18.50 -9.42
N ASP A 80 0.22 19.46 -9.64
CA ASP A 80 1.59 19.20 -10.05
C ASP A 80 2.48 19.37 -8.80
N LEU A 81 3.03 18.26 -8.30
CA LEU A 81 3.75 18.24 -7.02
C LEU A 81 5.20 17.76 -7.18
N PRO A 82 6.13 18.28 -6.35
CA PRO A 82 7.50 17.77 -6.28
C PRO A 82 7.54 16.35 -5.71
N PHE A 83 8.27 15.46 -6.39
CA PHE A 83 8.43 14.06 -6.06
C PHE A 83 9.91 13.66 -6.08
N LEU A 84 10.33 12.90 -5.07
CA LEU A 84 11.71 12.44 -4.89
C LEU A 84 11.96 11.12 -5.62
N GLU A 85 11.97 11.14 -6.95
CA GLU A 85 12.10 9.92 -7.77
C GLU A 85 13.47 9.24 -7.61
N ALA A 86 14.52 10.04 -7.41
CA ALA A 86 15.89 9.54 -7.29
C ALA A 86 16.12 8.64 -6.06
N ALA A 87 15.24 8.69 -5.06
CA ALA A 87 15.34 7.85 -3.86
C ALA A 87 14.92 6.39 -4.07
N GLY A 88 14.56 6.00 -5.31
CA GLY A 88 14.17 4.63 -5.61
C GLY A 88 12.93 4.24 -4.82
N THR A 89 12.98 3.11 -4.10
CA THR A 89 11.83 2.63 -3.30
C THR A 89 11.53 3.52 -2.11
N LEU A 90 12.45 4.39 -1.70
CA LEU A 90 12.26 5.39 -0.64
C LEU A 90 11.76 6.73 -1.19
N GLY A 91 11.22 6.73 -2.41
CA GLY A 91 10.80 7.91 -3.14
C GLY A 91 9.33 8.23 -2.91
N GLY A 92 9.04 9.50 -2.64
CA GLY A 92 7.71 9.95 -2.27
C GLY A 92 7.45 11.40 -2.65
N LEU A 93 6.22 11.85 -2.42
CA LEU A 93 5.85 13.26 -2.53
C LEU A 93 6.59 14.07 -1.47
N LEU A 94 7.24 15.16 -1.88
CA LEU A 94 8.07 15.94 -0.95
C LEU A 94 7.25 16.48 0.25
N ASN A 95 6.02 16.90 -0.01
CA ASN A 95 5.12 17.45 1.01
C ASN A 95 4.47 16.38 1.90
N ALA A 96 4.70 15.09 1.62
CA ALA A 96 4.24 13.98 2.45
C ALA A 96 5.33 13.47 3.40
N PHE A 97 6.60 13.80 3.15
CA PHE A 97 7.69 13.35 4.01
C PHE A 97 7.67 14.03 5.38
N ASP A 98 7.86 13.23 6.43
CA ASP A 98 8.45 13.71 7.67
C ASP A 98 9.93 14.11 7.44
N PRO A 99 10.45 15.18 8.08
CA PRO A 99 11.86 15.57 7.92
C PRO A 99 12.87 14.44 8.18
N GLY A 100 12.58 13.53 9.10
CA GLY A 100 13.40 12.35 9.39
C GLY A 100 13.40 11.34 8.24
N GLN A 101 12.26 11.11 7.59
CA GLN A 101 12.16 10.23 6.42
C GLN A 101 12.93 10.81 5.23
N LEU A 102 12.79 12.10 4.95
CA LEU A 102 13.53 12.76 3.88
C LEU A 102 15.04 12.65 4.11
N ALA A 103 15.50 12.93 5.34
CA ALA A 103 16.92 12.81 5.70
C ALA A 103 17.41 11.35 5.59
N PHE A 104 16.58 10.38 5.96
CA PHE A 104 16.88 8.95 5.80
C PHE A 104 17.02 8.57 4.32
N ALA A 105 16.08 8.97 3.46
CA ALA A 105 16.11 8.69 2.03
C ALA A 105 17.37 9.29 1.37
N ILE A 106 17.68 10.56 1.64
CA ILE A 106 18.88 11.24 1.14
C ILE A 106 20.16 10.47 1.54
N ARG A 107 20.27 10.08 2.81
CA ARG A 107 21.45 9.38 3.33
C ARG A 107 21.60 7.97 2.74
N ASN A 108 20.53 7.19 2.73
CA ASN A 108 20.58 5.79 2.30
C ASN A 108 20.83 5.67 0.78
N GLN A 109 20.26 6.58 0.00
CA GLN A 109 20.43 6.60 -1.45
C GLN A 109 21.63 7.44 -1.90
N ARG A 110 22.36 8.05 -0.94
CA ARG A 110 23.52 8.92 -1.19
C ARG A 110 23.22 10.01 -2.20
N LEU A 111 22.04 10.63 -2.06
CA LEU A 111 21.58 11.63 -3.01
C LEU A 111 22.45 12.89 -2.90
N PRO A 112 22.83 13.51 -4.04
CA PRO A 112 23.40 14.84 -3.99
C PRO A 112 22.35 15.82 -3.43
N VAL A 113 22.82 16.85 -2.74
CA VAL A 113 21.96 17.92 -2.23
C VAL A 113 22.53 19.27 -2.66
N ASP A 114 21.64 20.25 -2.85
CA ASP A 114 22.01 21.63 -3.14
C ASP A 114 22.48 22.39 -1.87
N ALA A 115 22.72 23.70 -2.01
CA ALA A 115 23.14 24.55 -0.89
C ALA A 115 22.11 24.67 0.24
N ALA A 116 20.83 24.37 -0.04
CA ALA A 116 19.75 24.33 0.94
C ALA A 116 19.55 22.93 1.54
N GLY A 117 20.37 21.94 1.15
CA GLY A 117 20.26 20.56 1.61
C GLY A 117 19.17 19.76 0.90
N MET A 118 18.65 20.25 -0.23
CA MET A 118 17.56 19.60 -0.97
C MET A 118 18.08 18.71 -2.10
N PRO A 119 17.56 17.48 -2.24
CA PRO A 119 17.90 16.60 -3.36
C PRO A 119 17.19 17.03 -4.65
N PRO A 120 17.63 16.55 -5.83
CA PRO A 120 16.91 16.73 -7.09
C PRO A 120 15.49 16.15 -7.02
N LEU A 121 14.52 16.93 -7.50
CA LEU A 121 13.11 16.57 -7.52
C LEU A 121 12.59 16.59 -8.96
N VAL A 122 11.59 15.74 -9.24
CA VAL A 122 10.81 15.80 -10.47
C VAL A 122 9.40 16.29 -10.14
N THR A 123 8.72 16.90 -11.11
CA THR A 123 7.30 17.23 -10.95
C THR A 123 6.46 16.07 -11.45
N LYS A 124 5.53 15.61 -10.62
CA LYS A 124 4.53 14.60 -10.99
C LYS A 124 3.15 15.22 -10.96
N ARG A 125 2.38 15.01 -12.03
CA ARG A 125 0.94 15.30 -12.02
C ARG A 125 0.23 14.20 -11.24
N THR A 126 -0.50 14.57 -10.21
CA THR A 126 -1.14 13.63 -9.30
C THR A 126 -2.50 13.15 -9.82
N MET A 127 -2.93 12.00 -9.30
CA MET A 127 -4.20 11.35 -9.59
C MET A 127 -4.90 10.96 -8.29
N THR A 128 -6.22 11.06 -8.25
CA THR A 128 -6.99 10.58 -7.08
C THR A 128 -7.14 9.06 -7.11
N ILE A 129 -7.26 8.43 -5.94
CA ILE A 129 -7.55 7.00 -5.86
C ILE A 129 -8.88 6.66 -6.55
N ALA A 130 -9.90 7.51 -6.43
CA ALA A 130 -11.19 7.30 -7.11
C ALA A 130 -11.03 7.20 -8.63
N THR A 131 -10.24 8.09 -9.25
CA THR A 131 -9.94 8.01 -10.68
C THR A 131 -9.17 6.73 -11.02
N ALA A 132 -8.17 6.36 -10.23
CA ALA A 132 -7.38 5.15 -10.46
C ALA A 132 -8.24 3.87 -10.39
N LEU A 133 -9.13 3.77 -9.39
CA LEU A 133 -10.06 2.66 -9.24
C LEU A 133 -11.06 2.56 -10.40
N SER A 134 -11.60 3.70 -10.84
CA SER A 134 -12.51 3.77 -11.98
C SER A 134 -11.82 3.31 -13.29
N LEU A 135 -10.61 3.79 -13.57
CA LEU A 135 -9.82 3.36 -14.74
C LEU A 135 -9.53 1.86 -14.76
N ALA A 136 -9.29 1.28 -13.59
CA ALA A 136 -9.05 -0.15 -13.44
C ALA A 136 -10.33 -1.00 -13.39
N GLN A 137 -11.51 -0.37 -13.43
CA GLN A 137 -12.81 -1.03 -13.22
C GLN A 137 -12.80 -1.88 -11.94
N ALA A 138 -12.25 -1.32 -10.87
CA ALA A 138 -12.13 -2.01 -9.60
C ALA A 138 -13.52 -2.41 -9.06
N PRO A 139 -13.65 -3.58 -8.41
CA PRO A 139 -14.91 -3.99 -7.83
C PRO A 139 -15.31 -3.08 -6.65
N PRO A 140 -16.60 -3.02 -6.29
CA PRO A 140 -17.05 -2.30 -5.09
C PRO A 140 -16.40 -2.82 -3.80
N VAL A 141 -15.96 -4.08 -3.77
CA VAL A 141 -15.24 -4.68 -2.65
C VAL A 141 -13.89 -5.18 -3.11
N ILE A 142 -12.83 -4.51 -2.66
CA ILE A 142 -11.43 -4.90 -2.84
C ILE A 142 -11.07 -5.89 -1.72
N ASP A 143 -10.44 -7.01 -2.06
CA ASP A 143 -10.10 -8.01 -1.04
C ASP A 143 -8.89 -7.60 -0.21
N TYR A 144 -7.89 -6.97 -0.85
CA TYR A 144 -6.66 -6.56 -0.21
C TYR A 144 -6.14 -5.22 -0.76
N TRP A 145 -5.73 -4.31 0.13
CA TRP A 145 -4.97 -3.13 -0.22
C TRP A 145 -3.59 -3.17 0.44
N SER A 146 -2.52 -3.20 -0.36
CA SER A 146 -1.15 -2.91 0.06
C SER A 146 -0.91 -1.41 -0.10
N LEU A 147 -0.81 -0.68 1.01
CA LEU A 147 -0.67 0.78 1.04
C LEU A 147 0.72 1.20 1.54
N ASP A 148 1.61 1.54 0.60
CA ASP A 148 2.99 1.95 0.86
C ASP A 148 3.35 3.12 -0.07
N THR A 149 3.32 4.35 0.44
CA THR A 149 3.49 5.56 -0.40
C THR A 149 4.44 6.57 0.21
N GLU A 150 5.31 6.10 1.10
CA GLU A 150 6.38 6.89 1.72
C GLU A 150 5.86 8.17 2.40
N GLY A 151 4.76 8.06 3.17
CA GLY A 151 4.26 9.10 4.08
C GLY A 151 2.87 9.67 3.75
N SER A 152 2.32 9.35 2.57
CA SER A 152 1.01 9.87 2.13
C SER A 152 -0.19 9.00 2.52
N GLU A 153 0.02 7.93 3.30
CA GLU A 153 -0.95 6.86 3.54
C GLU A 153 -2.24 7.39 4.17
N LEU A 154 -2.15 8.24 5.20
CA LEU A 154 -3.32 8.81 5.86
C LEU A 154 -4.14 9.69 4.91
N LEU A 155 -3.47 10.50 4.08
CA LEU A 155 -4.12 11.39 3.12
C LEU A 155 -4.85 10.58 2.05
N LEU A 156 -4.22 9.50 1.57
CA LEU A 156 -4.83 8.56 0.64
C LEU A 156 -6.04 7.86 1.25
N LEU A 157 -5.94 7.38 2.50
CA LEU A 157 -7.06 6.82 3.24
C LEU A 157 -8.22 7.82 3.38
N GLN A 158 -7.94 9.09 3.69
CA GLN A 158 -8.96 10.14 3.81
C GLN A 158 -9.66 10.45 2.48
N SER A 159 -8.93 10.35 1.37
CA SER A 159 -9.47 10.60 0.01
C SER A 159 -10.12 9.38 -0.65
N PHE A 160 -10.07 8.20 -0.01
CA PHE A 160 -10.61 6.98 -0.57
C PHE A 160 -12.15 7.07 -0.73
N PRO A 161 -12.72 6.67 -1.88
CA PRO A 161 -14.16 6.82 -2.17
C PRO A 161 -15.01 5.74 -1.48
N PHE A 162 -15.17 5.84 -0.15
CA PHE A 162 -15.86 4.85 0.67
C PHE A 162 -17.36 4.64 0.33
N ASP A 163 -17.98 5.59 -0.37
CA ASP A 163 -19.37 5.48 -0.82
C ASP A 163 -19.52 4.55 -2.04
N GLU A 164 -18.44 4.34 -2.80
CA GLU A 164 -18.43 3.54 -4.03
C GLU A 164 -17.65 2.22 -3.84
N HIS A 165 -16.59 2.26 -3.04
CA HIS A 165 -15.69 1.14 -2.81
C HIS A 165 -15.44 0.91 -1.32
N THR A 166 -15.07 -0.32 -0.98
CA THR A 166 -14.49 -0.68 0.33
C THR A 166 -13.40 -1.72 0.13
N PHE A 167 -12.61 -1.98 1.17
CA PHE A 167 -11.64 -3.07 1.20
C PHE A 167 -11.85 -3.99 2.41
N ASN A 168 -11.44 -5.26 2.29
CA ASN A 168 -11.58 -6.27 3.37
C ASN A 168 -10.34 -6.36 4.25
N VAL A 169 -9.16 -6.37 3.64
CA VAL A 169 -7.85 -6.41 4.33
C VAL A 169 -7.02 -5.24 3.83
N ILE A 170 -6.28 -4.60 4.72
CA ILE A 170 -5.26 -3.61 4.37
C ILE A 170 -3.99 -3.88 5.17
N THR A 171 -2.83 -3.76 4.53
CA THR A 171 -1.57 -3.48 5.22
C THR A 171 -1.16 -2.07 4.85
N VAL A 172 -0.85 -1.26 5.86
CA VAL A 172 -0.48 0.14 5.68
C VAL A 172 0.91 0.35 6.27
N GLU A 173 1.84 0.79 5.43
CA GLU A 173 3.18 1.15 5.89
C GLU A 173 3.07 2.39 6.79
N HIS A 174 3.75 2.35 7.93
CA HIS A 174 3.84 3.49 8.82
C HIS A 174 5.28 3.84 9.18
N ASN A 175 6.27 3.02 8.84
CA ASN A 175 7.71 3.26 9.05
C ASN A 175 8.08 3.84 10.44
N HIS A 176 7.42 3.31 11.48
CA HIS A 176 7.41 3.80 12.87
C HIS A 176 7.14 5.30 13.09
N GLN A 177 6.55 5.98 12.12
CA GLN A 177 6.24 7.41 12.17
C GLN A 177 5.05 7.72 13.07
N PRO A 178 4.95 8.97 13.59
CA PRO A 178 3.81 9.42 14.37
C PRO A 178 2.45 9.22 13.68
N ALA A 179 2.41 9.30 12.35
CA ALA A 179 1.21 9.12 11.53
C ALA A 179 0.48 7.78 11.78
N ARG A 180 1.20 6.75 12.26
CA ARG A 180 0.62 5.45 12.65
C ARG A 180 -0.61 5.59 13.55
N VAL A 181 -0.56 6.51 14.51
CA VAL A 181 -1.66 6.72 15.48
C VAL A 181 -2.92 7.24 14.78
N ASP A 182 -2.75 8.18 13.86
CA ASP A 182 -3.87 8.80 13.14
C ASP A 182 -4.44 7.87 12.06
N ILE A 183 -3.59 7.08 11.39
CA ILE A 183 -4.00 5.98 10.51
C ILE A 183 -4.88 4.98 11.27
N ARG A 184 -4.42 4.53 12.45
CA ARG A 184 -5.17 3.61 13.29
C ARG A 184 -6.53 4.17 13.68
N ARG A 185 -6.56 5.41 14.20
CA ARG A 185 -7.81 6.09 14.59
C ARG A 185 -8.78 6.22 13.43
N PHE A 186 -8.27 6.60 12.25
CA PHE A 186 -9.08 6.76 11.06
C PHE A 186 -9.74 5.45 10.61
N LEU A 187 -8.97 4.36 10.58
CA LEU A 187 -9.46 3.03 10.20
C LEU A 187 -10.44 2.47 11.25
N GLU A 188 -10.12 2.55 12.54
CA GLU A 188 -11.00 2.07 13.62
C GLU A 188 -12.34 2.81 13.63
N ALA A 189 -12.34 4.13 13.40
CA ALA A 189 -13.56 4.93 13.28
C ALA A 189 -14.45 4.52 12.08
N ARG A 190 -13.89 3.80 11.09
CA ARG A 190 -14.60 3.27 9.91
C ARG A 190 -14.93 1.78 10.02
N GLY A 191 -14.82 1.20 11.21
CA GLY A 191 -15.18 -0.20 11.45
C GLY A 191 -14.11 -1.21 10.98
N PHE A 192 -12.86 -0.77 10.83
CA PHE A 192 -11.72 -1.67 10.69
C PHE A 192 -11.15 -2.04 12.05
N VAL A 193 -10.58 -3.23 12.15
CA VAL A 193 -9.97 -3.74 13.38
C VAL A 193 -8.51 -4.06 13.13
N PHE A 194 -7.64 -3.55 14.00
CA PHE A 194 -6.23 -3.90 14.01
C PHE A 194 -6.05 -5.40 14.29
N VAL A 195 -5.27 -6.07 13.44
CA VAL A 195 -4.98 -7.51 13.57
C VAL A 195 -3.60 -7.73 14.18
N THR A 196 -2.57 -7.18 13.54
CA THR A 196 -1.17 -7.33 13.95
C THR A 196 -0.31 -6.28 13.27
N ALA A 197 0.84 -6.00 13.86
CA ALA A 197 1.94 -5.33 13.17
C ALA A 197 2.72 -6.37 12.35
N VAL A 198 3.16 -5.98 11.16
CA VAL A 198 4.07 -6.72 10.28
C VAL A 198 5.29 -5.82 10.08
N PHE A 199 6.18 -5.83 11.07
CA PHE A 199 7.36 -4.97 11.15
C PHE A 199 7.03 -3.46 11.10
N ILE A 200 7.20 -2.80 9.95
CA ILE A 200 6.89 -1.37 9.75
C ILE A 200 5.49 -1.12 9.18
N ASP A 201 4.69 -2.16 9.01
CA ASP A 201 3.31 -2.09 8.54
C ASP A 201 2.36 -2.49 9.66
N ASP A 202 1.14 -1.95 9.63
CA ASP A 202 0.02 -2.47 10.41
C ASP A 202 -1.01 -3.14 9.50
N CYS A 203 -1.51 -4.30 9.90
CA CYS A 203 -2.59 -5.00 9.22
C CYS A 203 -3.94 -4.74 9.90
N TYR A 204 -4.93 -4.36 9.10
CA TYR A 204 -6.32 -4.17 9.53
C TYR A 204 -7.28 -4.97 8.67
N VAL A 205 -8.43 -5.30 9.25
CA VAL A 205 -9.53 -5.97 8.55
C VAL A 205 -10.86 -5.28 8.80
N ARG A 206 -11.73 -5.27 7.80
CA ARG A 206 -13.08 -4.69 7.92
C ARG A 206 -13.97 -5.59 8.77
N ALA A 207 -14.42 -5.15 9.94
CA ALA A 207 -15.16 -5.98 10.89
C ALA A 207 -16.35 -6.72 10.25
N ALA A 208 -17.10 -6.04 9.37
CA ALA A 208 -18.25 -6.60 8.68
C ALA A 208 -17.91 -7.79 7.74
N ALA A 209 -16.70 -7.85 7.18
CA ALA A 209 -16.25 -8.98 6.36
C ALA A 209 -15.79 -10.17 7.22
N PHE A 210 -15.62 -9.96 8.53
CA PHE A 210 -15.08 -10.94 9.46
C PHE A 210 -15.92 -10.97 10.74
N PRO A 211 -17.20 -11.37 10.69
CA PRO A 211 -18.12 -11.27 11.83
C PRO A 211 -17.67 -12.03 13.09
N ASN A 212 -16.81 -13.04 12.93
CA ASN A 212 -16.26 -13.81 14.04
C ASN A 212 -15.03 -13.16 14.72
N LEU A 213 -14.57 -11.98 14.27
CA LEU A 213 -13.39 -11.30 14.83
C LEU A 213 -13.56 -10.90 16.30
N HIS A 214 -14.77 -10.51 16.70
CA HIS A 214 -15.08 -10.00 18.05
C HIS A 214 -15.12 -11.11 19.09
N SER A 215 -15.24 -12.35 18.66
CA SER A 215 -15.02 -13.46 19.57
C SER A 215 -13.52 -13.62 19.75
N ASN A 216 -13.06 -13.67 20.99
CA ASN A 216 -11.79 -14.32 21.35
C ASN A 216 -11.77 -15.82 20.95
N SER A 217 -12.44 -16.21 19.85
CA SER A 217 -12.55 -17.57 19.41
C SER A 217 -11.17 -18.12 19.15
N ALA A 218 -10.92 -19.28 19.74
CA ALA A 218 -9.72 -20.05 19.49
C ALA A 218 -9.50 -20.29 17.99
N ALA A 219 -10.56 -20.29 17.16
CA ALA A 219 -10.49 -20.40 15.71
C ALA A 219 -9.75 -19.22 15.07
N TRP A 220 -10.05 -17.98 15.47
CA TRP A 220 -9.40 -16.79 14.91
C TRP A 220 -7.93 -16.69 15.33
N ARG A 221 -7.64 -16.92 16.62
CA ARG A 221 -6.24 -16.97 17.12
C ARG A 221 -5.42 -18.07 16.46
N LYS A 222 -6.01 -19.26 16.24
CA LYS A 222 -5.37 -20.34 15.46
C LYS A 222 -5.15 -19.98 14.00
N ARG A 223 -5.97 -19.10 13.42
CA ARG A 223 -5.84 -18.67 12.02
C ARG A 223 -4.68 -17.71 11.82
N ILE A 224 -4.48 -16.76 12.73
CA ILE A 224 -3.37 -15.80 12.69
C ILE A 224 -2.04 -16.45 13.11
N ASN A 225 -2.05 -17.37 14.07
CA ASN A 225 -0.82 -18.00 14.59
C ASN A 225 -0.41 -19.29 13.86
N ARG A 226 -1.08 -19.67 12.77
CA ARG A 226 -0.67 -20.83 11.98
C ARG A 226 0.50 -20.43 11.08
N PRO A 227 1.62 -21.18 11.04
CA PRO A 227 2.65 -20.94 10.05
C PRO A 227 2.04 -21.14 8.65
N ALA A 228 2.32 -20.21 7.74
CA ALA A 228 1.96 -20.37 6.33
C ALA A 228 2.65 -21.63 5.80
N ARG A 229 1.87 -22.60 5.36
CA ARG A 229 2.37 -23.83 4.73
C ARG A 229 2.78 -23.54 3.29
#